data_AF-A0A7S1UUJ9-F1
#
_entry.id   AF-A0A7S1UUJ9-F1
#
_cell.length_a   1.000
_cell.length_b   1.000
_cell.length_c   1.000
_cell.angle_alpha   90.00
_cell.angle_beta   90.00
_cell.angle_gamma   90.00
#
_symmetry.space_group_name_H-M   'P 1'
#
loop_
_entity.id
_entity.type
_entity.pdbx_description
1 polymer ?
#
loop_
_entity_poly.entity_id
_entity_poly.type
_entity_poly.pdbx_seq_one_letter_code
_entity_poly.pdbx_strand_id
1 'polypeptide(L)'
;ISDKQAVVRKAALHGLLAPFDAIHKDPDNADIDINAMEKVITKFRRRIADRALDVSTSVQEVALRLIIRMAAESFMEDENDDAVWDQINACAIDPNTTFEVRKLALCFIIDQLESFDEEEAMEEETSRFKKKKGASLTSSQLRIATKQWSDLGNWVANMLSPEDDDGKQEIEVQLANHVVHSLRAMP
;
A
#
# COMPACT_ATOMS: atom_id res chain seq x y z
N ILE A 1 -0.12 2.68 -21.17
CA ILE A 1 -1.08 2.42 -20.06
C ILE A 1 -2.55 2.73 -20.39
N SER A 2 -2.88 3.58 -21.37
CA SER A 2 -4.26 3.94 -21.74
C SER A 2 -4.83 3.17 -22.95
N ASP A 3 -4.21 2.05 -23.31
CA ASP A 3 -4.65 1.26 -24.45
C ASP A 3 -6.01 0.59 -24.18
N LYS A 4 -6.80 0.33 -25.23
CA LYS A 4 -8.10 -0.34 -25.11
C LYS A 4 -7.96 -1.79 -24.67
N GLN A 5 -6.87 -2.45 -25.05
CA GLN A 5 -6.60 -3.84 -24.75
C GLN A 5 -5.96 -3.99 -23.37
N ALA A 6 -6.58 -4.83 -22.51
CA ALA A 6 -6.11 -5.08 -21.15
C ALA A 6 -4.67 -5.62 -21.13
N VAL A 7 -4.33 -6.51 -22.07
CA VAL A 7 -2.98 -7.08 -22.20
C VAL A 7 -1.89 -6.02 -22.44
N VAL A 8 -2.20 -4.98 -23.23
CA VAL A 8 -1.25 -3.88 -23.51
C VAL A 8 -1.11 -2.98 -22.29
N ARG A 9 -2.22 -2.70 -21.58
CA ARG A 9 -2.16 -1.94 -20.31
C ARG A 9 -1.34 -2.68 -19.26
N LYS A 10 -1.59 -3.97 -19.08
CA LYS A 10 -0.85 -4.84 -18.15
C LYS A 10 0.64 -4.87 -18.46
N ALA A 11 1.01 -5.09 -19.73
CA ALA A 11 2.41 -5.10 -20.15
C ALA A 11 3.09 -3.75 -19.90
N ALA A 12 2.41 -2.64 -20.16
CA ALA A 12 2.94 -1.31 -19.88
C ALA A 12 3.18 -1.07 -18.38
N LEU A 13 2.27 -1.51 -17.51
CA LEU A 13 2.46 -1.41 -16.05
C LEU A 13 3.59 -2.32 -15.57
N HIS A 14 3.70 -3.55 -16.08
CA HIS A 14 4.82 -4.42 -15.77
C HIS A 14 6.17 -3.82 -16.17
N GLY A 15 6.23 -3.13 -17.33
CA GLY A 15 7.44 -2.42 -17.74
C GLY A 15 7.85 -1.32 -16.77
N LEU A 16 6.87 -0.63 -16.16
CA LEU A 16 7.12 0.38 -15.13
C LEU A 16 7.46 -0.22 -13.76
N LEU A 17 6.93 -1.40 -13.44
CA LEU A 17 7.20 -2.12 -12.19
C LEU A 17 8.56 -2.82 -12.19
N ALA A 18 9.05 -3.25 -13.35
CA ALA A 18 10.26 -4.06 -13.45
C ALA A 18 11.51 -3.44 -12.79
N PRO A 19 11.80 -2.13 -12.90
CA PRO A 19 12.93 -1.51 -12.22
C PRO A 19 12.85 -1.62 -10.69
N PHE A 20 11.66 -1.41 -10.12
CA PHE A 20 11.42 -1.56 -8.68
C PHE A 20 11.64 -3.00 -8.22
N ASP A 21 11.08 -3.96 -8.96
CA ASP A 21 11.26 -5.38 -8.63
C ASP A 21 12.71 -5.84 -8.78
N ALA A 22 13.48 -5.26 -9.70
CA ALA A 22 14.89 -5.59 -9.88
C ALA A 22 15.74 -5.12 -8.70
N ILE A 23 15.58 -3.87 -8.27
CA ILE A 23 16.30 -3.31 -7.11
C ILE A 23 15.94 -4.07 -5.83
N HIS A 24 14.66 -4.41 -5.66
CA HIS A 24 14.22 -5.12 -4.46
C HIS A 24 14.72 -6.57 -4.39
N LYS A 25 14.91 -7.24 -5.54
CA LYS A 25 15.42 -8.62 -5.58
C LYS A 25 16.93 -8.69 -5.43
N ASP A 26 17.65 -7.70 -5.94
CA ASP A 26 19.11 -7.67 -5.93
C ASP A 26 19.63 -6.24 -5.74
N PRO A 27 19.58 -5.70 -4.50
CA PRO A 27 19.93 -4.31 -4.21
C PRO A 27 21.39 -3.97 -4.52
N ASP A 28 22.28 -4.96 -4.41
CA ASP A 28 23.74 -4.77 -4.52
C ASP A 28 24.25 -4.91 -5.97
N ASN A 29 23.39 -5.34 -6.90
CA ASN A 29 23.78 -5.73 -8.26
C ASN A 29 22.92 -5.07 -9.35
N ALA A 30 21.86 -4.36 -8.96
CA ALA A 30 21.06 -3.57 -9.88
C ALA A 30 21.77 -2.23 -10.15
N ASP A 31 22.45 -2.12 -11.30
CA ASP A 31 22.94 -0.84 -11.85
C ASP A 31 21.76 -0.01 -12.42
N ILE A 32 20.72 0.17 -11.60
CA ILE A 32 19.47 0.83 -11.95
C ILE A 32 19.29 2.01 -10.99
N ASP A 33 19.42 3.22 -11.53
CA ASP A 33 19.03 4.43 -10.80
C ASP A 33 17.51 4.59 -10.85
N ILE A 34 16.81 4.23 -9.78
CA ILE A 34 15.35 4.37 -9.69
C ILE A 34 14.91 5.84 -9.76
N ASN A 35 15.75 6.77 -9.31
CA ASN A 35 15.42 8.20 -9.32
C ASN A 35 15.32 8.73 -10.75
N ALA A 36 15.99 8.09 -11.72
CA ALA A 36 15.81 8.42 -13.13
C ALA A 36 14.35 8.19 -13.61
N MET A 37 13.54 7.42 -12.89
CA MET A 37 12.12 7.22 -13.17
C MET A 37 11.22 8.36 -12.70
N GLU A 38 11.69 9.27 -11.84
CA GLU A 38 10.88 10.32 -11.21
C GLU A 38 10.00 11.06 -12.22
N LYS A 39 10.61 11.61 -13.29
CA LYS A 39 9.87 12.35 -14.33
C LYS A 39 8.80 11.51 -15.03
N VAL A 40 9.04 10.22 -15.22
CA VAL A 40 8.08 9.30 -15.84
C VAL A 40 6.94 9.04 -14.87
N ILE A 41 7.26 8.75 -13.61
CA ILE A 41 6.28 8.45 -12.58
C ILE A 41 5.41 9.65 -12.29
N THR A 42 5.98 10.83 -11.99
CA THR A 42 5.21 12.06 -11.76
C THR A 42 4.27 12.36 -12.93
N LYS A 43 4.72 12.17 -14.18
CA LYS A 43 3.90 12.41 -15.37
C LYS A 43 2.72 11.44 -15.51
N PHE A 44 2.91 10.19 -15.11
CA PHE A 44 1.92 9.12 -15.32
C PHE A 44 1.22 8.67 -14.04
N ARG A 45 1.56 9.21 -12.86
CA ARG A 45 1.09 8.78 -11.53
C ARG A 45 -0.43 8.67 -11.48
N ARG A 46 -1.14 9.74 -11.82
CA ARG A 46 -2.60 9.74 -11.86
C ARG A 46 -3.17 8.66 -12.78
N ARG A 47 -2.56 8.43 -13.94
CA ARG A 47 -3.01 7.38 -14.86
C ARG A 47 -2.69 5.98 -14.35
N ILE A 48 -1.65 5.81 -13.54
CA ILE A 48 -1.32 4.55 -12.85
C ILE A 48 -2.35 4.30 -11.75
N ALA A 49 -2.67 5.32 -10.94
CA ALA A 49 -3.75 5.28 -9.95
C ALA A 49 -5.10 4.92 -10.56
N ASP A 50 -5.48 5.54 -11.68
CA ASP A 50 -6.70 5.22 -12.42
C ASP A 50 -6.74 3.76 -12.93
N ARG A 51 -5.62 3.01 -12.89
CA ARG A 51 -5.59 1.56 -13.20
C ARG A 51 -5.84 0.68 -11.99
N ALA A 52 -5.79 1.19 -10.76
CA ALA A 52 -6.25 0.47 -9.57
C ALA A 52 -7.75 0.13 -9.67
N LEU A 53 -8.52 0.95 -10.38
CA LEU A 53 -9.93 0.75 -10.72
C LEU A 53 -10.14 0.29 -12.17
N ASP A 54 -9.16 -0.35 -12.80
CA ASP A 54 -9.30 -0.84 -14.18
C ASP A 54 -10.41 -1.90 -14.30
N VAL A 55 -11.07 -1.97 -15.45
CA VAL A 55 -12.08 -3.02 -15.73
C VAL A 55 -11.52 -4.45 -15.68
N SER A 56 -10.21 -4.62 -15.86
CA SER A 56 -9.54 -5.90 -15.77
C SER A 56 -8.83 -6.05 -14.43
N THR A 57 -9.23 -7.04 -13.65
CA THR A 57 -8.61 -7.40 -12.36
C THR A 57 -7.10 -7.64 -12.50
N SER A 58 -6.68 -8.30 -13.58
CA SER A 58 -5.26 -8.53 -13.86
C SER A 58 -4.44 -7.26 -14.11
N VAL A 59 -5.09 -6.16 -14.49
CA VAL A 59 -4.48 -4.83 -14.62
C VAL A 59 -4.48 -4.13 -13.26
N GLN A 60 -5.58 -4.24 -12.50
CA GLN A 60 -5.70 -3.70 -11.13
C GLN A 60 -4.58 -4.24 -10.23
N GLU A 61 -4.32 -5.55 -10.26
CA GLU A 61 -3.27 -6.18 -9.44
C GLU A 61 -1.88 -5.61 -9.73
N VAL A 62 -1.53 -5.44 -11.00
CA VAL A 62 -0.21 -4.92 -11.40
C VAL A 62 -0.11 -3.42 -11.09
N ALA A 63 -1.21 -2.67 -11.25
CA ALA A 63 -1.29 -1.27 -10.87
C ALA A 63 -1.07 -1.08 -9.36
N LEU A 64 -1.78 -1.84 -8.53
CA LEU A 64 -1.63 -1.76 -7.07
C LEU A 64 -0.23 -2.17 -6.60
N ARG A 65 0.36 -3.23 -7.18
CA ARG A 65 1.76 -3.59 -6.89
C ARG A 65 2.72 -2.45 -7.22
N LEU A 66 2.53 -1.80 -8.37
CA LEU A 66 3.34 -0.65 -8.76
C LEU A 66 3.16 0.52 -7.79
N ILE A 67 1.92 0.82 -7.35
CA ILE A 67 1.65 1.91 -6.40
C ILE A 67 2.31 1.63 -5.04
N ILE A 68 2.24 0.40 -4.53
CA ILE A 68 2.94 0.01 -3.29
C ILE A 68 4.44 0.23 -3.42
N ARG A 69 5.06 -0.20 -4.54
CA ARG A 69 6.48 0.03 -4.79
C ARG A 69 6.82 1.52 -4.89
N MET A 70 5.97 2.31 -5.53
CA MET A 70 6.15 3.75 -5.63
C MET A 70 6.09 4.43 -4.27
N ALA A 71 5.16 4.02 -3.39
CA ALA A 71 5.07 4.56 -2.04
C ALA A 71 6.29 4.19 -1.18
N ALA A 72 6.76 2.95 -1.26
CA ALA A 72 7.94 2.50 -0.54
C ALA A 72 9.24 3.26 -0.91
N GLU A 73 9.28 3.85 -2.11
CA GLU A 73 10.41 4.62 -2.63
C GLU A 73 10.09 6.13 -2.71
N SER A 74 9.13 6.62 -1.91
CA SER A 74 8.79 8.05 -1.78
C SER A 74 8.28 8.74 -3.06
N PHE A 75 7.84 7.99 -4.07
CA PHE A 75 7.28 8.56 -5.30
C PHE A 75 5.80 8.99 -5.18
N MET A 76 5.20 8.89 -3.99
CA MET A 76 3.78 9.18 -3.70
C MET A 76 3.58 10.32 -2.67
N GLU A 77 4.63 11.09 -2.36
CA GLU A 77 4.61 12.11 -1.30
C GLU A 77 4.00 13.48 -1.71
N ASP A 78 3.42 13.64 -2.90
CA ASP A 78 2.87 14.94 -3.30
C ASP A 78 1.49 15.22 -2.69
N GLU A 79 1.26 16.47 -2.27
CA GLU A 79 0.02 17.00 -1.68
C GLU A 79 -1.26 16.85 -2.55
N ASN A 80 -1.16 16.36 -3.79
CA ASN A 80 -2.31 16.18 -4.69
C ASN A 80 -2.78 14.71 -4.80
N ASP A 81 -2.26 13.82 -3.96
CA ASP A 81 -2.49 12.39 -4.11
C ASP A 81 -3.71 11.86 -3.33
N ASP A 82 -4.45 12.68 -2.55
CA ASP A 82 -5.67 12.28 -1.83
C ASP A 82 -6.67 11.49 -2.69
N ALA A 83 -6.84 11.91 -3.95
CA ALA A 83 -7.72 11.22 -4.88
C ALA A 83 -7.23 9.81 -5.24
N VAL A 84 -5.92 9.56 -5.21
CA VAL A 84 -5.32 8.22 -5.39
C VAL A 84 -5.60 7.36 -4.16
N TRP A 85 -5.48 7.93 -2.96
CA TRP A 85 -5.80 7.24 -1.71
C TRP A 85 -7.24 6.78 -1.65
N ASP A 86 -8.18 7.68 -1.96
CA ASP A 86 -9.61 7.36 -2.01
C ASP A 86 -9.92 6.21 -2.98
N GLN A 87 -9.24 6.17 -4.12
CA GLN A 87 -9.39 5.10 -5.10
C GLN A 87 -8.90 3.75 -4.54
N ILE A 88 -7.75 3.72 -3.86
CA ILE A 88 -7.20 2.49 -3.28
C ILE A 88 -8.06 2.03 -2.10
N ASN A 89 -8.52 2.96 -1.27
CA ASN A 89 -9.46 2.70 -0.18
C ASN A 89 -10.75 2.06 -0.70
N ALA A 90 -11.31 2.59 -1.79
CA ALA A 90 -12.47 2.02 -2.44
C ALA A 90 -12.25 0.56 -2.89
N CYS A 91 -11.06 0.22 -3.41
CA CYS A 91 -10.71 -1.16 -3.77
C CYS A 91 -10.65 -2.10 -2.55
N ALA A 92 -10.17 -1.62 -1.40
CA ALA A 92 -10.07 -2.42 -0.19
C ALA A 92 -11.45 -2.82 0.36
N ILE A 93 -12.44 -1.93 0.24
CA ILE A 93 -13.79 -2.14 0.79
C ILE A 93 -14.79 -2.73 -0.22
N ASP A 94 -14.57 -2.58 -1.54
CA ASP A 94 -15.52 -3.05 -2.56
C ASP A 94 -15.73 -4.58 -2.49
N PRO A 95 -16.95 -5.07 -2.24
CA PRO A 95 -17.23 -6.51 -2.14
C PRO A 95 -16.98 -7.28 -3.44
N ASN A 96 -16.96 -6.62 -4.59
CA ASN A 96 -16.78 -7.27 -5.90
C ASN A 96 -15.31 -7.40 -6.32
N THR A 97 -14.41 -6.77 -5.58
CA THR A 97 -12.97 -6.82 -5.84
C THR A 97 -12.38 -8.19 -5.50
N THR A 98 -11.44 -8.67 -6.31
CA THR A 98 -10.80 -9.98 -6.10
C THR A 98 -9.96 -9.99 -4.82
N PHE A 99 -9.73 -11.19 -4.28
CA PHE A 99 -8.89 -11.38 -3.10
C PHE A 99 -7.53 -10.68 -3.22
N GLU A 100 -6.83 -10.87 -4.34
CA GLU A 100 -5.48 -10.30 -4.52
C GLU A 100 -5.50 -8.77 -4.60
N VAL A 101 -6.47 -8.19 -5.31
CA VAL A 101 -6.60 -6.72 -5.40
C VAL A 101 -6.94 -6.14 -4.02
N ARG A 102 -7.87 -6.75 -3.29
CA ARG A 102 -8.24 -6.33 -1.93
C ARG A 102 -7.05 -6.41 -0.97
N LYS A 103 -6.31 -7.52 -1.00
CA LYS A 103 -5.12 -7.73 -0.18
C LYS A 103 -4.06 -6.67 -0.48
N LEU A 104 -3.77 -6.40 -1.75
CA LEU A 104 -2.79 -5.38 -2.14
C LEU A 104 -3.23 -3.98 -1.68
N ALA A 105 -4.51 -3.63 -1.83
CA ALA A 105 -5.03 -2.36 -1.36
C ALA A 105 -4.91 -2.22 0.16
N LEU A 106 -5.23 -3.27 0.92
CA LEU A 106 -5.06 -3.28 2.38
C LEU A 106 -3.59 -3.17 2.80
N CYS A 107 -2.67 -3.88 2.13
CA CYS A 107 -1.24 -3.74 2.41
C CYS A 107 -0.77 -2.29 2.21
N PHE A 108 -1.21 -1.64 1.14
CA PHE A 108 -0.91 -0.22 0.92
C PHE A 108 -1.43 0.64 2.09
N ILE A 109 -2.69 0.48 2.49
CA ILE A 109 -3.28 1.28 3.58
C ILE A 109 -2.52 1.07 4.90
N ILE A 110 -2.19 -0.18 5.24
CA ILE A 110 -1.46 -0.51 6.48
C ILE A 110 -0.05 0.08 6.46
N ASP A 111 0.71 -0.13 5.37
CA ASP A 111 2.09 0.39 5.24
C ASP A 111 2.13 1.90 5.45
N GLN A 112 1.07 2.58 5.03
CA GLN A 112 0.93 4.02 5.18
C GLN A 112 0.50 4.46 6.58
N LEU A 113 -0.41 3.76 7.24
CA LEU A 113 -0.79 4.04 8.62
C LEU A 113 0.38 3.82 9.59
N GLU A 114 1.18 2.78 9.38
CA GLU A 114 2.38 2.52 10.19
C GLU A 114 3.42 3.64 10.03
N SER A 115 3.55 4.26 8.86
CA SER A 115 4.44 5.43 8.73
C SER A 115 3.99 6.64 9.54
N PHE A 116 2.69 6.82 9.79
CA PHE A 116 2.20 7.89 10.69
C PHE A 116 2.46 7.56 12.16
N ASP A 117 2.30 6.31 12.59
CA ASP A 117 2.60 5.90 13.96
C ASP A 117 4.11 5.96 14.26
N GLU A 118 4.95 5.60 13.28
CA GLU A 118 6.40 5.74 13.38
C GLU A 118 6.86 7.21 13.32
N GLU A 119 6.20 8.07 12.54
CA GLU A 119 6.47 9.52 12.53
C GLU A 119 6.03 10.20 13.82
N GLU A 120 4.88 9.85 14.40
CA GLU A 120 4.42 10.39 15.69
C GLU A 120 5.36 9.94 16.83
N ALA A 121 5.78 8.67 16.83
CA ALA A 121 6.79 8.16 17.75
C ALA A 121 8.18 8.78 17.50
N MET A 122 8.55 9.05 16.23
CA MET A 122 9.79 9.76 15.88
C MET A 122 9.72 11.26 16.17
N GLU A 123 8.58 11.94 16.12
CA GLU A 123 8.46 13.33 16.57
C GLU A 123 8.64 13.42 18.09
N GLU A 124 8.11 12.44 18.84
CA GLU A 124 8.40 12.28 20.26
C GLU A 124 9.87 11.93 20.53
N GLU A 125 10.51 11.07 19.74
CA GLU A 125 11.92 10.71 19.89
C GLU A 125 12.91 11.75 19.35
N THR A 126 12.60 12.50 18.29
CA THR A 126 13.47 13.54 17.71
C THR A 126 13.55 14.77 18.60
N SER A 127 12.55 15.00 19.46
CA SER A 127 12.65 15.91 20.59
C SER A 127 13.72 15.47 21.62
N ARG A 128 14.12 14.18 21.61
CA ARG A 128 15.11 13.57 22.53
C ARG A 128 16.44 13.15 21.86
N PHE A 129 16.49 12.89 20.55
CA PHE A 129 17.62 12.22 19.89
C PHE A 129 18.20 12.99 18.69
N LYS A 130 18.72 14.20 18.94
CA LYS A 130 19.80 14.77 18.10
C LYS A 130 21.10 13.97 18.28
N LYS A 131 21.22 12.76 17.69
CA LYS A 131 22.47 12.05 17.32
C LYS A 131 22.19 10.57 17.06
N LYS A 132 22.11 10.17 15.79
CA LYS A 132 22.99 9.17 15.14
C LYS A 132 22.41 8.74 13.80
N LYS A 133 23.28 8.72 12.78
CA LYS A 133 22.98 8.33 11.41
C LYS A 133 23.02 6.81 11.23
N GLY A 134 22.10 6.32 10.41
CA GLY A 134 22.35 5.33 9.37
C GLY A 134 22.22 3.85 9.74
N ALA A 135 21.15 3.20 9.28
CA ALA A 135 21.13 1.79 8.92
C ALA A 135 19.98 1.51 7.93
N SER A 136 20.30 0.69 6.92
CA SER A 136 19.52 0.35 5.73
C SER A 136 18.31 -0.56 6.04
N LEU A 137 17.16 -0.26 5.41
CA LEU A 137 15.81 -0.79 5.67
C LEU A 137 15.43 -2.09 4.92
N THR A 138 16.36 -2.72 4.20
CA THR A 138 15.97 -3.70 3.16
C THR A 138 15.63 -5.12 3.66
N SER A 139 15.90 -5.46 4.93
CA SER A 139 15.60 -6.80 5.49
C SER A 139 14.34 -6.87 6.36
N SER A 140 13.66 -5.75 6.60
CA SER A 140 12.51 -5.66 7.51
C SER A 140 11.19 -6.07 6.85
N GLN A 141 11.06 -5.89 5.53
CA GLN A 141 9.79 -5.96 4.80
C GLN A 141 9.17 -7.37 4.67
N LEU A 142 9.96 -8.44 4.79
CA LEU A 142 9.44 -9.82 4.76
C LEU A 142 8.95 -10.33 6.12
N ARG A 143 9.49 -9.79 7.22
CA ARG A 143 8.95 -9.99 8.57
C ARG A 143 7.69 -9.16 8.80
N ILE A 144 7.65 -7.98 8.18
CA ILE A 144 6.48 -7.09 8.16
C ILE A 144 5.25 -7.86 7.66
N ALA A 145 5.30 -8.59 6.53
CA ALA A 145 4.12 -9.32 6.03
C ALA A 145 3.49 -10.36 7.00
N THR A 146 4.28 -11.00 7.89
CA THR A 146 3.74 -11.96 8.86
C THR A 146 3.32 -11.28 10.17
N LYS A 147 4.04 -10.22 10.55
CA LYS A 147 3.68 -9.34 11.66
C LYS A 147 2.37 -8.59 11.37
N GLN A 148 2.18 -8.13 10.13
CA GLN A 148 1.00 -7.43 9.62
C GLN A 148 -0.30 -8.23 9.79
N TRP A 149 -0.30 -9.54 9.56
CA TRP A 149 -1.50 -10.36 9.81
C TRP A 149 -1.79 -10.52 11.31
N SER A 150 -0.76 -10.58 12.15
CA SER A 150 -0.90 -10.64 13.60
C SER A 150 -1.38 -9.30 14.17
N ASP A 151 -0.87 -8.19 13.65
CA ASP A 151 -1.20 -6.83 14.08
C ASP A 151 -2.62 -6.45 13.61
N LEU A 152 -3.01 -6.83 12.38
CA LEU A 152 -4.40 -6.73 11.91
C LEU A 152 -5.34 -7.58 12.77
N GLY A 153 -4.93 -8.80 13.13
CA GLY A 153 -5.69 -9.68 14.02
C GLY A 153 -5.89 -9.05 15.40
N ASN A 154 -4.85 -8.43 15.96
CA ASN A 154 -4.90 -7.73 17.24
C ASN A 154 -5.75 -6.46 17.17
N TRP A 155 -5.65 -5.68 16.09
CA TRP A 155 -6.47 -4.49 15.86
C TRP A 155 -7.96 -4.85 15.77
N VAL A 156 -8.31 -5.86 14.97
CA VAL A 156 -9.68 -6.37 14.87
C VAL A 156 -10.18 -6.89 16.23
N ALA A 157 -9.35 -7.60 17.00
CA ALA A 157 -9.72 -8.13 18.31
C ALA A 157 -9.98 -7.02 19.35
N ASN A 158 -9.17 -5.96 19.33
CA ASN A 158 -9.37 -4.80 20.21
C ASN A 158 -10.63 -4.02 19.83
N MET A 159 -10.90 -3.85 18.52
CA MET A 159 -12.08 -3.12 18.04
C MET A 159 -13.41 -3.87 18.24
N LEU A 160 -13.37 -5.20 18.34
CA LEU A 160 -14.54 -6.03 18.64
C LEU A 160 -14.70 -6.32 20.14
N SER A 161 -13.76 -5.89 20.99
CA SER A 161 -13.86 -6.04 22.43
C SER A 161 -14.79 -4.96 22.99
N PRO A 162 -15.78 -5.33 23.83
CA PRO A 162 -16.74 -4.37 24.36
C PRO A 162 -16.09 -3.55 25.48
N GLU A 163 -15.48 -2.42 25.15
CA GLU A 163 -15.21 -1.35 26.11
C GLU A 163 -16.04 -0.10 25.77
N ASP A 164 -16.70 0.40 26.80
CA ASP A 164 -17.57 1.56 26.78
C ASP A 164 -16.83 2.80 26.25
N ASP A 165 -17.29 3.38 25.13
CA ASP A 165 -17.79 4.77 25.04
C ASP A 165 -17.76 5.36 23.60
N ASP A 166 -18.81 6.15 23.31
CA ASP A 166 -19.00 7.14 22.24
C ASP A 166 -18.73 6.79 20.75
N GLY A 167 -19.81 6.47 20.01
CA GLY A 167 -20.18 6.91 18.64
C GLY A 167 -19.22 6.78 17.45
N LYS A 168 -17.92 6.99 17.61
CA LYS A 168 -16.85 6.73 16.62
C LYS A 168 -16.63 5.22 16.40
N GLN A 169 -16.96 4.40 17.40
CA GLN A 169 -16.84 2.94 17.31
C GLN A 169 -17.72 2.32 16.22
N GLU A 170 -18.82 2.93 15.79
CA GLU A 170 -19.75 2.25 14.86
C GLU A 170 -19.15 2.05 13.45
N ILE A 171 -18.38 3.03 12.95
CA ILE A 171 -17.69 2.94 11.66
C ILE A 171 -16.51 1.96 11.76
N GLU A 172 -15.77 2.01 12.86
CA GLU A 172 -14.60 1.15 13.11
C GLU A 172 -15.00 -0.32 13.32
N VAL A 173 -16.11 -0.58 14.03
CA VAL A 173 -16.71 -1.90 14.20
C VAL A 173 -17.30 -2.43 12.89
N GLN A 174 -17.90 -1.58 12.06
CA GLN A 174 -18.34 -1.98 10.71
C GLN A 174 -17.15 -2.39 9.83
N LEU A 175 -16.05 -1.65 9.90
CA LEU A 175 -14.82 -1.97 9.19
C LEU A 175 -14.22 -3.31 9.68
N ALA A 176 -14.13 -3.49 11.01
CA ALA A 176 -13.67 -4.73 11.62
C ALA A 176 -14.56 -5.92 11.23
N ASN A 177 -15.87 -5.75 11.22
CA ASN A 177 -16.82 -6.77 10.77
C ASN A 177 -16.66 -7.10 9.28
N HIS A 178 -16.40 -6.11 8.43
CA HIS A 178 -16.11 -6.33 7.01
C HIS A 178 -14.80 -7.09 6.81
N VAL A 179 -13.76 -6.79 7.59
CA VAL A 179 -12.50 -7.53 7.59
C VAL A 179 -12.75 -8.98 8.02
N VAL A 180 -13.45 -9.21 9.14
CA VAL A 180 -13.78 -10.57 9.63
C VAL A 180 -14.63 -11.35 8.62
N HIS A 181 -15.63 -10.71 8.00
CA HIS A 181 -16.45 -11.35 6.97
C HIS A 181 -15.62 -11.70 5.73
N SER A 182 -14.72 -10.81 5.31
CA SER A 182 -13.80 -11.06 4.19
C SER A 182 -12.82 -12.19 4.51
N LEU A 183 -12.36 -12.29 5.76
CA LEU A 183 -11.52 -13.40 6.23
C LEU A 183 -12.28 -14.73 6.30
N ARG A 184 -13.54 -14.72 6.74
CA ARG A 184 -14.40 -15.91 6.84
C ARG A 184 -14.93 -16.42 5.51
N ALA A 185 -15.02 -15.56 4.50
CA ALA A 185 -15.42 -15.92 3.14
C ALA A 185 -14.28 -16.58 2.34
N MET A 186 -13.10 -16.73 2.92
CA MET A 186 -11.99 -17.47 2.32
C MET A 186 -12.24 -19.00 2.39
N PRO A 187 -11.96 -19.77 1.32
CA PRO A 187 -11.99 -21.23 1.33
C PRO A 187 -10.79 -21.87 2.04
#